data_AF-A0A3L8P1G3-F1
#
_entry.id   AF-A0A3L8P1G3-F1
#
_cell.length_a   1.000
_cell.length_b   1.000
_cell.length_c   1.000
_cell.angle_alpha   90.00
_cell.angle_beta   90.00
_cell.angle_gamma   90.00
#
_symmetry.space_group_name_H-M   'P 1'
#
loop_
_entity.id
_entity.type
_entity.pdbx_description
1 polymer ?
#
loop_
_entity_poly.entity_id
_entity_poly.type
_entity_poly.pdbx_seq_one_letter_code
_entity_poly.pdbx_strand_id
1 'polypeptide(L)'
;MNVAEARSFWDVHLGHVLMLGGWLLVVAVCCLRNARDVHLRRSPWLYAAAAATVLSGAVHLAVTREHFEESALYGWFFLVLTIVQLAWAARLVLRPRLAWLFAGAAGSLLVVLLWLATRTIGIPLGAAAGEREAFGLPDLIASGAEVGVVVFALLAMWPVLRPVPGIVRPA
;
A
#
# COMPACT_ATOMS: atom_id res chain seq x y z
N MET A 1 18.70 32.24 5.86
CA MET A 1 17.62 31.31 6.23
C MET A 1 17.25 31.55 7.67
N ASN A 2 16.00 31.95 7.90
CA ASN A 2 15.38 32.06 9.21
C ASN A 2 15.08 30.65 9.77
N VAL A 3 15.14 30.46 11.09
CA VAL A 3 14.78 29.21 11.80
C VAL A 3 13.38 28.70 11.43
N ALA A 4 12.42 29.59 11.17
CA ALA A 4 11.08 29.26 10.71
C ALA A 4 11.06 28.67 9.27
N GLU A 5 11.86 29.22 8.36
CA GLU A 5 12.00 28.70 6.99
C GLU A 5 12.72 27.35 6.96
N ALA A 6 13.71 27.17 7.85
CA ALA A 6 14.39 25.90 8.01
C ALA A 6 13.44 24.83 8.58
N ARG A 7 12.60 25.17 9.56
CA ARG A 7 11.55 24.26 10.09
C ARG A 7 10.54 23.90 9.01
N SER A 8 10.00 24.86 8.25
CA SER A 8 9.07 24.56 7.14
C SER A 8 9.70 23.69 6.06
N PHE A 9 11.00 23.88 5.76
CA PHE A 9 11.72 23.02 4.84
C PHE A 9 11.78 21.57 5.37
N TRP A 10 12.17 21.37 6.63
CA TRP A 10 12.25 20.04 7.22
C TRP A 10 10.88 19.39 7.43
N ASP A 11 9.84 20.11 7.84
CA ASP A 11 8.50 19.58 8.05
C ASP A 11 7.89 19.05 6.74
N VAL A 12 8.12 19.76 5.63
CA VAL A 12 7.69 19.34 4.30
C VAL A 12 8.55 18.16 3.80
N HIS A 13 9.89 18.23 3.87
CA HIS A 13 10.76 17.19 3.30
C HIS A 13 10.78 15.91 4.13
N LEU A 14 10.69 16.01 5.47
CA LEU A 14 10.56 14.86 6.37
C LEU A 14 9.19 14.19 6.19
N GLY A 15 8.13 14.98 5.96
CA GLY A 15 6.81 14.45 5.65
C GLY A 15 6.80 13.58 4.38
N HIS A 16 7.40 14.06 3.29
CA HIS A 16 7.56 13.27 2.06
C HIS A 16 8.36 11.98 2.30
N VAL A 17 9.47 12.06 3.03
CA VAL A 17 10.36 10.92 3.28
C VAL A 17 9.72 9.88 4.20
N LEU A 18 8.97 10.28 5.22
CA LEU A 18 8.28 9.34 6.11
C LEU A 18 7.09 8.66 5.43
N MET A 19 6.31 9.44 4.66
CA MET A 19 5.09 8.94 4.01
C MET A 19 5.41 8.06 2.78
N LEU A 20 6.42 8.44 1.97
CA LEU A 20 6.86 7.66 0.82
C LEU A 20 7.90 6.58 1.21
N GLY A 21 8.79 6.89 2.15
CA GLY A 21 9.94 6.03 2.48
C GLY A 21 9.55 4.77 3.24
N GLY A 22 8.57 4.81 4.15
CA GLY A 22 8.09 3.60 4.83
C GLY A 22 7.52 2.58 3.85
N TRP A 23 6.79 3.06 2.84
CA TRP A 23 6.14 2.24 1.83
C TRP A 23 7.13 1.72 0.77
N LEU A 24 8.01 2.58 0.26
CA LEU A 24 9.10 2.19 -0.64
C LEU A 24 10.10 1.24 0.02
N LEU A 25 10.33 1.37 1.34
CA LEU A 25 11.21 0.48 2.09
C LEU A 25 10.64 -0.94 2.17
N VAL A 26 9.33 -1.11 2.40
CA VAL A 26 8.70 -2.45 2.40
C VAL A 26 8.85 -3.11 1.03
N VAL A 27 8.55 -2.37 -0.05
CA VAL A 27 8.74 -2.87 -1.42
C VAL A 27 10.20 -3.18 -1.69
N ALA A 28 11.13 -2.29 -1.36
CA ALA A 28 12.56 -2.47 -1.58
C ALA A 28 13.15 -3.65 -0.79
N VAL A 29 12.74 -3.85 0.47
CA VAL A 29 13.16 -5.00 1.28
C VAL A 29 12.65 -6.31 0.67
N CYS A 30 11.43 -6.33 0.15
CA CYS A 30 10.88 -7.48 -0.57
C CYS A 30 11.57 -7.70 -1.94
N CYS A 31 11.99 -6.65 -2.63
CA CYS A 31 12.79 -6.73 -3.86
C CYS A 31 14.19 -7.32 -3.61
N LEU A 32 14.85 -6.89 -2.52
CA LEU A 32 16.26 -7.18 -2.24
C LEU A 32 16.47 -8.55 -1.58
N ARG A 33 15.49 -9.07 -0.85
CA ARG A 33 15.55 -10.44 -0.30
C ARG A 33 15.14 -11.45 -1.35
N ASN A 34 16.08 -11.99 -2.15
CA ASN A 34 15.74 -13.18 -2.94
C ASN A 34 16.87 -14.16 -3.31
N ALA A 35 16.83 -15.33 -2.67
CA ALA A 35 17.26 -16.62 -3.25
C ALA A 35 16.27 -17.79 -2.98
N ARG A 36 15.09 -17.52 -2.37
CA ARG A 36 14.12 -18.57 -1.94
C ARG A 36 12.66 -18.24 -2.28
N ASP A 37 12.39 -17.26 -3.14
CA ASP A 37 11.02 -16.82 -3.43
C ASP A 37 10.23 -17.90 -4.18
N VAL A 38 9.03 -18.17 -3.66
CA VAL A 38 8.16 -19.25 -4.14
C VAL A 38 7.28 -18.70 -5.25
N HIS A 39 7.26 -19.38 -6.39
CA HIS A 39 6.32 -19.07 -7.47
C HIS A 39 4.91 -19.49 -7.05
N LEU A 40 3.97 -18.55 -7.10
CA LEU A 40 2.58 -18.83 -6.79
C LEU A 40 1.88 -19.38 -8.03
N ARG A 41 1.01 -20.37 -7.83
CA ARG A 41 0.07 -20.78 -8.88
C ARG A 41 -0.93 -19.65 -9.10
N ARG A 42 -1.28 -19.40 -10.37
CA ARG A 42 -2.38 -18.51 -10.71
C ARG A 42 -3.66 -19.06 -10.08
N SER A 43 -4.38 -18.20 -9.38
CA SER A 43 -5.60 -18.55 -8.65
C SER A 43 -6.61 -17.40 -8.80
N PRO A 44 -7.92 -17.66 -8.64
CA PRO A 44 -8.92 -16.59 -8.67
C PRO A 44 -8.63 -15.50 -7.64
N TRP A 45 -8.12 -15.87 -6.46
CA TRP A 45 -7.75 -14.94 -5.40
C TRP A 45 -6.59 -14.01 -5.80
N LEU A 46 -5.62 -14.50 -6.56
CA LEU A 46 -4.55 -13.67 -7.08
C LEU A 46 -5.07 -12.60 -8.04
N TYR A 47 -5.98 -12.98 -8.94
CA TYR A 47 -6.61 -12.03 -9.86
C TYR A 47 -7.55 -11.06 -9.14
N ALA A 48 -8.27 -11.52 -8.12
CA ALA A 48 -9.08 -10.66 -7.27
C ALA A 48 -8.24 -9.62 -6.54
N ALA A 49 -7.07 -10.00 -5.99
CA ALA A 49 -6.13 -9.07 -5.38
C ALA A 49 -5.61 -8.03 -6.39
N ALA A 50 -5.25 -8.46 -7.61
CA ALA A 50 -4.82 -7.55 -8.67
C ALA A 50 -5.94 -6.57 -9.08
N ALA A 51 -7.17 -7.06 -9.26
CA ALA A 51 -8.33 -6.24 -9.63
C ALA A 51 -8.68 -5.22 -8.53
N ALA A 52 -8.66 -5.65 -7.25
CA ALA A 52 -8.87 -4.76 -6.12
C ALA A 52 -7.79 -3.68 -6.03
N THR A 53 -6.54 -4.02 -6.34
CA THR A 53 -5.43 -3.05 -6.40
C THR A 53 -5.63 -2.03 -7.51
N VAL A 54 -6.09 -2.46 -8.68
CA VAL A 54 -6.42 -1.55 -9.80
C VAL A 54 -7.56 -0.62 -9.41
N LEU A 55 -8.61 -1.13 -8.75
CA LEU A 55 -9.72 -0.33 -8.27
C LEU A 55 -9.25 0.75 -7.29
N SER A 56 -8.48 0.37 -6.26
CA SER A 56 -7.91 1.33 -5.31
C SER A 56 -7.03 2.38 -6.01
N GLY A 57 -6.11 1.93 -6.88
CA GLY A 57 -5.24 2.83 -7.64
C GLY A 57 -6.00 3.81 -8.54
N ALA A 58 -7.11 3.38 -9.15
CA ALA A 58 -7.95 4.25 -9.95
C ALA A 58 -8.65 5.32 -9.11
N VAL A 59 -9.13 4.97 -7.91
CA VAL A 59 -9.75 5.93 -6.98
C VAL A 59 -8.71 6.93 -6.47
N HIS A 60 -7.52 6.45 -6.05
CA HIS A 60 -6.41 7.30 -5.64
C HIS A 60 -5.99 8.28 -6.74
N LEU A 61 -5.92 7.82 -7.99
CA LEU A 61 -5.64 8.67 -9.14
C LEU A 61 -6.73 9.74 -9.32
N ALA A 62 -8.00 9.38 -9.18
CA ALA A 62 -9.12 10.31 -9.35
C ALA A 62 -9.09 11.47 -8.34
N VAL A 63 -8.69 11.21 -7.08
CA VAL A 63 -8.60 12.24 -6.03
C VAL A 63 -7.26 12.98 -6.03
N THR A 64 -6.29 12.55 -6.84
CA THR A 64 -4.92 13.13 -6.84
C THR A 64 -4.92 14.63 -7.14
N ARG A 65 -5.75 15.09 -8.08
CA ARG A 65 -5.81 16.52 -8.46
C ARG A 65 -6.29 17.40 -7.31
N GLU A 66 -7.34 16.99 -6.61
CA GLU A 66 -7.88 17.69 -5.44
C GLU A 66 -6.82 17.80 -4.35
N HIS A 67 -6.06 16.72 -4.10
CA HIS A 67 -4.98 16.74 -3.12
C HIS A 67 -3.79 17.62 -3.54
N PHE A 68 -3.52 17.81 -4.83
CA PHE A 68 -2.55 18.82 -5.29
C PHE A 68 -3.02 20.25 -5.07
N GLU A 69 -4.32 20.50 -5.14
CA GLU A 69 -4.91 21.82 -4.84
C GLU A 69 -4.82 22.14 -3.34
N GLU A 70 -4.86 21.12 -2.48
CA GLU A 70 -4.65 21.27 -1.03
C GLU A 70 -3.17 21.40 -0.65
N SER A 71 -2.31 20.49 -1.15
CA SER A 71 -0.88 20.50 -0.86
C SER A 71 -0.09 19.63 -1.83
N ALA A 72 1.08 20.12 -2.26
CA ALA A 72 2.01 19.32 -3.07
C ALA A 72 2.37 17.97 -2.42
N LEU A 73 2.48 17.92 -1.09
CA LEU A 73 2.77 16.69 -0.34
C LEU A 73 1.71 15.62 -0.55
N TYR A 74 0.44 16.01 -0.45
CA TYR A 74 -0.67 15.07 -0.58
C TYR A 74 -0.83 14.60 -2.02
N GLY A 75 -0.78 15.53 -2.98
CA GLY A 75 -0.84 15.18 -4.40
C GLY A 75 0.27 14.21 -4.82
N TRP A 76 1.52 14.44 -4.41
CA TRP A 76 2.63 13.53 -4.70
C TRP A 76 2.47 12.16 -4.05
N PHE A 77 1.93 12.09 -2.83
CA PHE A 77 1.64 10.83 -2.19
C PHE A 77 0.65 9.99 -3.00
N PHE A 78 -0.51 10.55 -3.36
CA PHE A 78 -1.51 9.82 -4.14
C PHE A 78 -1.01 9.43 -5.53
N LEU A 79 -0.23 10.31 -6.18
CA LEU A 79 0.37 10.02 -7.48
C LEU A 79 1.40 8.87 -7.42
N VAL A 80 2.30 8.87 -6.44
CA VAL A 80 3.27 7.78 -6.28
C VAL A 80 2.56 6.49 -5.88
N LEU A 81 1.58 6.57 -4.97
CA LEU A 81 0.80 5.44 -4.52
C LEU A 81 0.08 4.75 -5.68
N THR A 82 -0.64 5.51 -6.52
CA THR A 82 -1.35 4.93 -7.67
C THR A 82 -0.40 4.29 -8.68
N ILE A 83 0.73 4.96 -9.02
CA ILE A 83 1.72 4.40 -9.95
C ILE A 83 2.21 3.05 -9.46
N VAL A 84 2.54 2.95 -8.17
CA VAL A 84 3.10 1.71 -7.66
C VAL A 84 2.03 0.65 -7.47
N GLN A 85 0.80 1.00 -7.08
CA GLN A 85 -0.33 0.06 -7.04
C GLN A 85 -0.58 -0.56 -8.43
N LEU A 86 -0.64 0.26 -9.48
CA LEU A 86 -0.84 -0.23 -10.85
C LEU A 86 0.34 -1.07 -11.34
N ALA A 87 1.58 -0.63 -11.08
CA ALA A 87 2.77 -1.40 -11.41
C ALA A 87 2.81 -2.75 -10.67
N TRP A 88 2.42 -2.76 -9.39
CA TRP A 88 2.35 -3.97 -8.58
C TRP A 88 1.27 -4.93 -9.11
N ALA A 89 0.08 -4.43 -9.44
CA ALA A 89 -1.01 -5.24 -9.99
C ALA A 89 -0.58 -5.93 -11.30
N ALA A 90 0.05 -5.18 -12.21
CA ALA A 90 0.63 -5.74 -13.44
C ALA A 90 1.72 -6.79 -13.11
N ARG A 91 2.63 -6.47 -12.19
CA ARG A 91 3.72 -7.37 -11.79
C ARG A 91 3.21 -8.69 -11.19
N LEU A 92 2.15 -8.63 -10.38
CA LEU A 92 1.53 -9.78 -9.73
C LEU A 92 0.94 -10.74 -10.77
N VAL A 93 0.24 -10.21 -11.79
CA VAL A 93 -0.34 -11.02 -12.88
C VAL A 93 0.75 -11.62 -13.77
N LEU A 94 1.77 -10.83 -14.11
CA LEU A 94 2.81 -11.22 -15.05
C LEU A 94 3.78 -12.25 -14.46
N ARG A 95 4.25 -12.08 -13.22
CA ARG A 95 5.06 -13.10 -12.54
C ARG A 95 4.68 -13.26 -11.07
N PRO A 96 3.69 -14.10 -10.76
CA PRO A 96 3.17 -14.25 -9.41
C PRO A 96 4.21 -14.91 -8.49
N ARG A 97 4.63 -14.20 -7.45
CA ARG A 97 5.56 -14.73 -6.44
C ARG A 97 5.12 -14.36 -5.03
N LEU A 98 5.43 -15.22 -4.07
CA LEU A 98 4.96 -15.09 -2.69
C LEU A 98 5.45 -13.81 -2.04
N ALA A 99 6.73 -13.45 -2.20
CA ALA A 99 7.30 -12.24 -1.62
C ALA A 99 6.58 -10.97 -2.11
N TRP A 100 6.25 -10.92 -3.40
CA TRP A 100 5.56 -9.79 -4.01
C TRP A 100 4.10 -9.69 -3.57
N LEU A 101 3.42 -10.83 -3.47
CA LEU A 101 2.04 -10.85 -2.96
C LEU A 101 1.99 -10.36 -1.51
N PHE A 102 2.96 -10.76 -0.68
CA PHE A 102 3.09 -10.29 0.71
C PHE A 102 3.39 -8.79 0.76
N ALA A 103 4.32 -8.30 -0.07
CA ALA A 103 4.67 -6.89 -0.13
C ALA A 103 3.45 -6.00 -0.42
N GLY A 104 2.61 -6.39 -1.39
CA GLY A 104 1.41 -5.63 -1.70
C GLY A 104 0.36 -5.70 -0.58
N ALA A 105 0.14 -6.87 0.02
CA ALA A 105 -0.76 -6.98 1.16
C ALA A 105 -0.31 -6.10 2.34
N ALA A 106 0.98 -6.08 2.64
CA ALA A 106 1.54 -5.21 3.68
C ALA A 106 1.39 -3.72 3.31
N GLY A 107 1.68 -3.36 2.06
CA GLY A 107 1.51 -1.99 1.54
C GLY A 107 0.07 -1.50 1.63
N SER A 108 -0.90 -2.31 1.18
CA SER A 108 -2.33 -2.02 1.27
C SER A 108 -2.79 -1.86 2.71
N LEU A 109 -2.32 -2.73 3.61
CA LEU A 109 -2.64 -2.61 5.04
C LEU A 109 -2.11 -1.28 5.61
N LEU A 110 -0.90 -0.87 5.26
CA LEU A 110 -0.33 0.41 5.70
C LEU A 110 -1.16 1.60 5.20
N VAL A 111 -1.65 1.56 3.97
CA VAL A 111 -2.53 2.61 3.42
C VAL A 111 -3.84 2.68 4.19
N VAL A 112 -4.48 1.53 4.46
CA VAL A 112 -5.72 1.46 5.27
C VAL A 112 -5.49 1.99 6.68
N LEU A 113 -4.36 1.64 7.31
CA LEU A 113 -4.02 2.12 8.65
C LEU A 113 -3.76 3.63 8.66
N LEU A 114 -3.07 4.16 7.65
CA LEU A 114 -2.86 5.60 7.49
C LEU A 114 -4.20 6.31 7.34
N TRP A 115 -5.06 5.85 6.42
CA TRP A 115 -6.40 6.40 6.24
C TRP A 115 -7.20 6.38 7.54
N LEU A 116 -7.24 5.24 8.24
CA LEU A 116 -7.98 5.13 9.50
C LEU A 116 -7.43 6.11 10.55
N ALA A 117 -6.12 6.34 10.58
CA ALA A 117 -5.50 7.32 11.46
C ALA A 117 -5.95 8.76 11.12
N THR A 118 -6.07 9.14 9.85
CA THR A 118 -6.56 10.49 9.47
C THR A 118 -8.00 10.74 9.95
N ARG A 119 -8.80 9.68 10.10
CA ARG A 119 -10.20 9.76 10.58
C ARG A 119 -10.36 9.74 12.09
N THR A 120 -9.47 9.03 12.79
CA THR A 120 -9.63 8.76 14.22
C THR A 120 -8.71 9.59 15.10
N ILE A 121 -7.47 9.80 14.66
CA ILE A 121 -6.43 10.50 15.41
C ILE A 121 -6.25 11.91 14.83
N GLY A 122 -6.19 12.02 13.51
CA GLY A 122 -5.96 13.24 12.74
C GLY A 122 -4.83 13.04 11.73
N ILE A 123 -4.72 13.95 10.76
CA ILE A 123 -3.69 13.91 9.72
C ILE A 123 -2.32 14.08 10.39
N PRO A 124 -1.35 13.18 10.16
CA PRO A 124 -0.09 13.20 10.90
C PRO A 124 0.85 14.31 10.46
N LEU A 125 0.79 14.74 9.19
CA LEU A 125 1.80 15.57 8.53
C LEU A 125 1.14 16.43 7.44
N GLY A 126 1.71 17.61 7.16
CA GLY A 126 1.29 18.46 6.04
C GLY A 126 0.42 19.65 6.45
N ALA A 127 -0.20 20.30 5.46
CA ALA A 127 -0.92 21.56 5.62
C ALA A 127 -2.15 21.45 6.55
N ALA A 128 -2.72 20.24 6.65
CA ALA A 128 -3.88 19.93 7.48
C ALA A 128 -3.51 19.07 8.70
N ALA A 129 -2.25 19.08 9.14
CA ALA A 129 -1.80 18.26 10.27
C ALA A 129 -2.62 18.52 11.55
N GLY A 130 -3.09 17.45 12.18
CA GLY A 130 -3.96 17.46 13.37
C GLY A 130 -5.45 17.55 13.06
N GLU A 131 -5.84 17.89 11.82
CA GLU A 131 -7.24 17.90 11.41
C GLU A 131 -7.76 16.47 11.21
N ARG A 132 -9.06 16.27 11.45
CA ARG A 132 -9.73 14.99 11.20
C ARG A 132 -10.58 15.11 9.94
N GLU A 133 -10.31 14.23 8.99
CA GLU A 133 -11.05 14.25 7.73
C GLU A 133 -12.39 13.52 7.88
N ALA A 134 -13.44 14.03 7.23
CA ALA A 134 -14.77 13.39 7.23
C ALA A 134 -14.87 12.26 6.20
N PHE A 135 -15.47 11.13 6.56
CA PHE A 135 -15.60 9.97 5.66
C PHE A 135 -16.26 10.33 4.32
N GLY A 136 -15.51 10.16 3.23
CA GLY A 136 -16.01 10.31 1.87
C GLY A 136 -16.35 8.97 1.21
N LEU A 137 -17.23 9.00 0.21
CA LEU A 137 -17.51 7.83 -0.62
C LEU A 137 -16.26 7.30 -1.35
N PRO A 138 -15.41 8.15 -1.98
CA PRO A 138 -14.16 7.68 -2.60
C PRO A 138 -13.28 6.93 -1.59
N ASP A 139 -13.15 7.45 -0.38
CA ASP A 139 -12.31 6.88 0.68
C ASP A 139 -12.77 5.47 1.07
N LEU A 140 -14.10 5.27 1.20
CA LEU A 140 -14.68 3.98 1.53
C LEU A 140 -14.47 2.95 0.41
N ILE A 141 -14.57 3.37 -0.85
CA ILE A 141 -14.33 2.50 -2.01
C ILE A 141 -12.84 2.12 -2.06
N ALA A 142 -11.94 3.09 -1.94
CA ALA A 142 -10.50 2.84 -1.96
C ALA A 142 -10.07 1.94 -0.79
N SER A 143 -10.50 2.25 0.43
CA SER A 143 -10.15 1.48 1.62
C SER A 143 -10.77 0.08 1.62
N GLY A 144 -12.01 -0.05 1.15
CA GLY A 144 -12.65 -1.36 0.96
C GLY A 144 -11.90 -2.22 -0.07
N ALA A 145 -11.44 -1.60 -1.16
CA ALA A 145 -10.62 -2.28 -2.16
C ALA A 145 -9.25 -2.71 -1.57
N GLU A 146 -8.57 -1.84 -0.81
CA GLU A 146 -7.31 -2.17 -0.13
C GLU A 146 -7.46 -3.31 0.87
N VAL A 147 -8.52 -3.31 1.67
CA VAL A 147 -8.86 -4.45 2.55
C VAL A 147 -9.09 -5.71 1.72
N GLY A 148 -9.77 -5.60 0.59
CA GLY A 148 -9.91 -6.68 -0.39
C GLY A 148 -8.56 -7.24 -0.85
N VAL A 149 -7.58 -6.39 -1.17
CA VAL A 149 -6.21 -6.82 -1.53
C VAL A 149 -5.61 -7.68 -0.43
N VAL A 150 -5.68 -7.24 0.83
CA VAL A 150 -5.15 -7.97 1.98
C VAL A 150 -5.82 -9.35 2.10
N VAL A 151 -7.16 -9.40 2.08
CA VAL A 151 -7.92 -10.65 2.22
C VAL A 151 -7.60 -11.63 1.09
N PHE A 152 -7.67 -11.17 -0.16
CA PHE A 152 -7.42 -12.02 -1.32
C PHE A 152 -5.97 -12.50 -1.40
N ALA A 153 -5.02 -11.65 -0.98
CA ALA A 153 -3.63 -12.05 -0.87
C ALA A 153 -3.45 -13.17 0.17
N LEU A 154 -4.05 -13.05 1.36
CA LEU A 154 -4.00 -14.11 2.38
C LEU A 154 -4.62 -15.42 1.87
N LEU A 155 -5.76 -15.36 1.19
CA LEU A 155 -6.40 -16.53 0.57
C LEU A 155 -5.52 -17.17 -0.51
N ALA A 156 -4.83 -16.37 -1.32
CA ALA A 156 -3.90 -16.87 -2.33
C ALA A 156 -2.63 -17.50 -1.73
N MET A 157 -2.17 -17.03 -0.56
CA MET A 157 -1.02 -17.60 0.16
C MET A 157 -1.38 -18.85 0.98
N TRP A 158 -2.64 -18.99 1.38
CA TRP A 158 -3.10 -20.04 2.29
C TRP A 158 -2.63 -21.46 1.95
N PRO A 159 -2.69 -21.93 0.68
CA PRO A 159 -2.24 -23.27 0.33
C PRO A 159 -0.73 -23.47 0.46
N VAL A 160 0.05 -22.38 0.38
CA VAL A 160 1.51 -22.40 0.44
C VAL A 160 2.01 -22.33 1.88
N LEU A 161 1.28 -21.65 2.76
CA LEU A 161 1.68 -21.43 4.16
C LEU A 161 1.26 -22.57 5.11
N ARG A 162 0.30 -23.43 4.71
CA ARG A 162 -0.10 -24.57 5.54
C ARG A 162 0.96 -25.68 5.50
N PRO A 163 1.51 -26.10 6.65
CA PRO A 163 2.24 -27.37 6.73
C PRO A 163 1.28 -28.51 6.37
N VAL A 164 1.67 -29.42 5.49
CA VAL A 164 0.90 -30.65 5.24
C VAL A 164 0.97 -31.50 6.51
N PRO A 165 -0.14 -31.73 7.24
CA PRO A 165 -0.12 -32.62 8.39
C PRO A 165 0.05 -34.05 7.88
N GLY A 166 1.12 -34.74 8.30
CA GLY A 166 1.18 -36.21 8.24
C GLY A 166 2.11 -36.87 7.22
N ILE A 167 3.36 -36.44 7.06
CA ILE A 167 4.43 -37.36 6.61
C ILE A 167 5.35 -37.64 7.79
N VAL A 168 5.01 -38.67 8.57
CA VAL A 168 6.00 -39.41 9.33
C VAL A 168 6.94 -40.02 8.29
N ARG A 169 8.19 -39.56 8.24
CA ARG A 169 9.21 -40.21 7.40
C ARG A 169 9.42 -41.61 7.97
N PRO A 170 9.29 -42.71 7.17
CA PRO A 170 9.70 -44.02 7.65
C PRO A 170 11.19 -43.96 8.03
N ALA A 171 11.50 -44.56 9.18
CA ALA A 171 12.85 -44.66 9.74
C ALA A 171 13.77 -45.51 8.85
#